data_AF-A0A7Y0N2B4-F1
#
_entry.id   AF-A0A7Y0N2B4-F1
#
_cell.length_a   1.000
_cell.length_b   1.000
_cell.length_c   1.000
_cell.angle_alpha   90.00
_cell.angle_beta   90.00
_cell.angle_gamma   90.00
#
_symmetry.space_group_name_H-M   'P 1'
#
loop_
_entity.id
_entity.type
_entity.pdbx_description
1 polymer ?
#
loop_
_entity_poly.entity_id
_entity_poly.type
_entity_poly.pdbx_seq_one_letter_code
_entity_poly.pdbx_strand_id
1 'polypeptide(L)'
;MKFQYSLIAVSLALVGCGGGSGGGDATAPSYNVAGTISAKGTLLDTPVCIDLNQNFVCDATEPNTKSNNAGEFSITSTNKNILTSPILAQVDQGDELTLNMMTPGRGLSKGNDINGVTTLIAALVIDGKTVSQAEQVLKDWLAHANVKLPGTVMSDPNASELEYIEQNTVGLLSKMKPEHITLGMATMAQTLSYNDKSLAAYLLSDVEVSELA
;
A
#
# COMPACT_ATOMS: atom_id res chain seq x y z
N MET A 1 -0.73 -44.57 -51.36
CA MET A 1 0.36 -43.62 -51.70
C MET A 1 1.04 -43.24 -50.40
N LYS A 2 2.38 -43.39 -50.33
CA LYS A 2 3.22 -43.20 -49.13
C LYS A 2 3.63 -41.73 -49.02
N PHE A 3 3.39 -41.07 -47.89
CA PHE A 3 3.93 -39.73 -47.61
C PHE A 3 5.17 -39.85 -46.74
N GLN A 4 6.30 -39.41 -47.29
CA GLN A 4 7.61 -39.41 -46.65
C GLN A 4 7.79 -38.10 -45.87
N TYR A 5 8.19 -38.21 -44.60
CA TYR A 5 8.53 -37.07 -43.74
C TYR A 5 9.97 -36.63 -44.01
N SER A 6 10.17 -35.36 -44.37
CA SER A 6 11.50 -34.75 -44.53
C SER A 6 11.76 -33.81 -43.35
N LEU A 7 12.66 -34.22 -42.45
CA LEU A 7 13.19 -33.42 -41.36
C LEU A 7 14.25 -32.45 -41.92
N ILE A 8 14.03 -31.14 -41.78
CA ILE A 8 15.06 -30.12 -42.05
C ILE A 8 15.62 -29.66 -40.70
N ALA A 9 16.86 -30.09 -40.41
CA ALA A 9 17.66 -29.60 -39.31
C ALA A 9 18.40 -28.33 -39.76
N VAL A 10 18.17 -27.20 -39.09
CA VAL A 10 18.92 -25.96 -39.29
C VAL A 10 19.82 -25.76 -38.08
N SER A 11 21.12 -25.96 -38.28
CA SER A 11 22.18 -25.63 -37.33
C SER A 11 22.60 -24.17 -37.52
N LEU A 12 22.22 -23.29 -36.59
CA LEU A 12 22.80 -21.96 -36.50
C LEU A 12 24.12 -22.02 -35.72
N ALA A 13 25.22 -21.94 -36.45
CA ALA A 13 26.52 -21.56 -35.90
C ALA A 13 26.56 -20.03 -35.77
N LEU A 14 26.55 -19.52 -34.53
CA LEU A 14 26.92 -18.13 -34.25
C LEU A 14 28.35 -18.09 -33.71
N VAL A 15 29.24 -17.57 -34.55
CA VAL A 15 30.63 -17.22 -34.21
C VAL A 15 30.63 -15.96 -33.35
N GLY A 16 31.49 -15.94 -32.33
CA GLY A 16 31.58 -14.89 -31.33
C GLY A 16 32.21 -13.57 -31.81
N CYS A 17 31.93 -12.53 -31.03
CA CYS A 17 32.67 -11.27 -30.92
C CYS A 17 32.43 -10.83 -29.47
N GLY A 18 33.39 -10.82 -28.56
CA GLY A 18 34.48 -9.86 -28.51
C GLY A 18 34.67 -9.50 -27.02
N GLY A 19 35.92 -9.53 -26.56
CA GLY A 19 36.27 -9.38 -25.15
C GLY A 19 36.13 -7.97 -24.59
N GLY A 20 36.02 -7.92 -23.27
CA GLY A 20 36.04 -6.71 -22.46
C GLY A 20 35.88 -7.07 -20.99
N SER A 21 36.90 -7.68 -20.39
CA SER A 21 37.01 -7.86 -18.94
C SER A 21 37.32 -6.50 -18.30
N GLY A 22 36.31 -5.65 -18.21
CA GLY A 22 36.32 -4.47 -17.36
C GLY A 22 35.69 -4.84 -16.02
N GLY A 23 36.48 -5.36 -15.10
CA GLY A 23 36.10 -5.54 -13.70
C GLY A 23 35.98 -4.17 -13.04
N GLY A 24 34.90 -3.46 -13.34
CA GLY A 24 34.39 -2.43 -12.44
C GLY A 24 33.45 -3.13 -11.48
N ASP A 25 33.71 -3.03 -10.18
CA ASP A 25 32.76 -3.43 -9.14
C ASP A 25 31.48 -2.60 -9.32
N ALA A 26 30.56 -3.10 -10.16
CA ALA A 26 29.27 -2.51 -10.34
C ALA A 26 28.53 -2.65 -9.01
N THR A 27 28.56 -1.60 -8.20
CA THR A 27 27.79 -1.55 -6.96
C THR A 27 26.33 -1.73 -7.32
N ALA A 28 25.66 -2.67 -6.65
CA ALA A 28 24.24 -2.91 -6.90
C ALA A 28 23.46 -1.58 -6.75
N PRO A 29 22.47 -1.31 -7.62
CA PRO A 29 21.68 -0.10 -7.51
C PRO A 29 20.99 -0.05 -6.15
N SER A 30 20.96 1.14 -5.56
CA SER A 30 20.28 1.39 -4.29
C SER A 30 19.02 2.20 -4.54
N TYR A 31 17.92 1.78 -3.93
CA TYR A 31 16.61 2.41 -3.99
C TYR A 31 16.25 2.92 -2.60
N ASN A 32 15.50 4.03 -2.54
CA ASN A 32 15.03 4.59 -1.28
C ASN A 32 13.55 4.92 -1.37
N VAL A 33 12.82 4.66 -0.28
CA VAL A 33 11.48 5.18 -0.04
C VAL A 33 11.42 5.83 1.33
N ALA A 34 10.70 6.94 1.43
CA ALA A 34 10.52 7.69 2.66
C ALA A 34 9.12 8.31 2.72
N GLY A 35 8.67 8.61 3.92
CA GLY A 35 7.37 9.20 4.19
C GLY A 35 7.16 9.44 5.67
N THR A 36 5.92 9.76 6.03
CA THR A 36 5.53 10.09 7.40
C THR A 36 4.29 9.31 7.81
N ILE A 37 4.31 8.75 9.02
CA ILE A 37 3.13 8.15 9.65
C ILE A 37 2.30 9.29 10.26
N SER A 38 1.06 9.43 9.82
CA SER A 38 0.10 10.44 10.30
C SER A 38 -1.08 9.76 10.96
N ALA A 39 -0.92 9.34 12.21
CA ALA A 39 -1.96 8.65 12.97
C ALA A 39 -1.84 8.96 14.46
N LYS A 40 -2.91 8.69 15.22
CA LYS A 40 -2.82 8.63 16.69
C LYS A 40 -1.97 7.42 17.10
N GLY A 41 -1.36 7.47 18.29
CA GLY A 41 -0.53 6.40 18.84
C GLY A 41 0.95 6.77 18.98
N THR A 42 1.76 5.76 19.30
CA THR A 42 3.22 5.92 19.47
C THR A 42 3.91 5.93 18.11
N LEU A 43 4.47 7.09 17.74
CA LEU A 43 5.21 7.26 16.49
C LEU A 43 6.72 7.05 16.62
N LEU A 44 7.27 7.15 17.84
CA LEU A 44 8.68 6.87 18.07
C LEU A 44 8.94 5.36 18.02
N ASP A 45 9.97 4.95 17.28
CA ASP A 45 10.39 3.55 17.16
C ASP A 45 9.34 2.61 16.55
N THR A 46 8.31 3.14 15.89
CA THR A 46 7.28 2.35 15.22
C THR A 46 7.90 1.51 14.09
N PRO A 47 7.66 0.19 14.05
CA PRO A 47 8.10 -0.65 12.94
C PRO A 47 7.47 -0.22 11.62
N VAL A 48 8.30 -0.02 10.59
CA VAL A 48 7.88 0.24 9.22
C VAL A 48 8.58 -0.72 8.29
N CYS A 49 7.87 -1.35 7.37
CA CYS A 49 8.42 -2.31 6.42
C CYS A 49 7.81 -2.17 5.03
N ILE A 50 8.49 -2.77 4.05
CA ILE A 50 7.96 -3.00 2.71
C ILE A 50 7.30 -4.36 2.71
N ASP A 51 5.98 -4.39 2.59
CA ASP A 51 5.19 -5.62 2.53
C ASP A 51 5.34 -6.23 1.12
N LEU A 52 6.38 -7.03 0.94
CA LEU A 52 6.77 -7.63 -0.33
C LEU A 52 5.85 -8.79 -0.69
N ASN A 53 5.31 -9.50 0.31
CA ASN A 53 4.44 -10.65 0.11
C ASN A 53 2.95 -10.33 0.22
N GLN A 54 2.60 -9.08 0.58
CA GLN A 54 1.24 -8.54 0.68
C GLN A 54 0.39 -9.24 1.75
N ASN A 55 1.03 -9.69 2.85
CA ASN A 55 0.36 -10.37 3.95
C ASN A 55 -0.07 -9.44 5.09
N PHE A 56 0.19 -8.13 4.97
CA PHE A 56 -0.17 -7.13 5.96
C PHE A 56 0.55 -7.22 7.31
N VAL A 57 1.72 -7.86 7.33
CA VAL A 57 2.56 -8.03 8.52
C VAL A 57 4.00 -7.67 8.16
N CYS A 58 4.71 -7.00 9.06
CA CYS A 58 6.14 -6.78 8.86
C CYS A 58 6.93 -8.06 9.16
N ASP A 59 7.27 -8.80 8.10
CA ASP A 59 8.09 -10.00 8.22
C ASP A 59 9.56 -9.66 8.44
N ALA A 60 10.26 -10.50 9.22
CA ALA A 60 11.68 -10.27 9.54
C ALA A 60 12.62 -10.28 8.33
N THR A 61 12.18 -10.85 7.21
CA THR A 61 12.95 -10.91 5.95
C THR A 61 12.70 -9.71 5.04
N GLU A 62 11.75 -8.84 5.39
CA GLU A 62 11.39 -7.68 4.59
C GLU A 62 12.24 -6.46 4.93
N PRO A 63 12.55 -5.60 3.93
CA PRO A 63 13.20 -4.32 4.20
C PRO A 63 12.39 -3.52 5.20
N ASN A 64 13.01 -3.16 6.33
CA ASN A 64 12.34 -2.48 7.43
C ASN A 64 13.21 -1.38 8.03
N THR A 65 12.57 -0.52 8.80
CA THR A 65 13.17 0.55 9.58
C THR A 65 12.27 0.87 10.77
N LYS A 66 12.65 1.88 11.55
CA LYS A 66 11.81 2.46 12.58
C LYS A 66 11.59 3.94 12.33
N SER A 67 10.41 4.46 12.64
CA SER A 67 10.14 5.89 12.57
C SER A 67 10.75 6.66 13.75
N ASN A 68 10.96 7.96 13.54
CA ASN A 68 11.33 8.89 14.60
C ASN A 68 10.09 9.43 15.34
N ASN A 69 10.29 10.33 16.32
CA ASN A 69 9.19 10.92 17.09
C ASN A 69 8.18 11.75 16.26
N ALA A 70 8.54 12.16 15.05
CA ALA A 70 7.64 12.87 14.13
C ALA A 70 6.94 11.90 13.16
N GLY A 71 7.12 10.58 13.30
CA GLY A 71 6.57 9.56 12.41
C GLY A 71 7.33 9.43 11.08
N GLU A 72 8.46 10.12 10.91
CA GLU A 72 9.23 10.08 9.67
C GLU A 72 10.03 8.77 9.59
N PHE A 73 10.07 8.16 8.42
CA PHE A 73 10.83 6.94 8.15
C PHE A 73 11.54 7.00 6.79
N SER A 74 12.58 6.19 6.64
CA SER A 74 13.27 5.97 5.36
C SER A 74 13.79 4.53 5.29
N ILE A 75 13.49 3.84 4.19
CA ILE A 75 13.96 2.48 3.90
C ILE A 75 14.80 2.53 2.64
N THR A 76 16.05 2.05 2.75
CA THR A 76 16.96 1.88 1.62
C THR A 76 17.20 0.41 1.37
N SER A 77 17.14 -0.03 0.10
CA SER A 77 17.37 -1.42 -0.28
C SER A 77 17.95 -1.53 -1.68
N THR A 78 18.64 -2.63 -1.97
CA THR A 78 19.02 -3.01 -3.34
C THR A 78 17.87 -3.71 -4.08
N ASN A 79 16.80 -4.10 -3.38
CA ASN A 79 15.60 -4.66 -3.99
C ASN A 79 14.74 -3.54 -4.60
N LYS A 80 14.58 -3.54 -5.93
CA LYS A 80 13.78 -2.53 -6.65
C LYS A 80 12.29 -2.55 -6.27
N ASN A 81 11.79 -3.69 -5.78
CA ASN A 81 10.37 -3.85 -5.45
C ASN A 81 9.93 -2.93 -4.30
N ILE A 82 10.85 -2.38 -3.49
CA ILE A 82 10.49 -1.39 -2.47
C ILE A 82 9.78 -0.15 -3.03
N LEU A 83 9.96 0.14 -4.31
CA LEU A 83 9.33 1.29 -4.97
C LEU A 83 7.84 1.04 -5.26
N THR A 84 7.42 -0.21 -5.41
CA THR A 84 6.09 -0.57 -5.93
C THR A 84 5.28 -1.44 -4.98
N SER A 85 5.90 -2.06 -3.99
CA SER A 85 5.21 -2.78 -2.91
C SER A 85 4.60 -1.82 -1.89
N PRO A 86 3.50 -2.20 -1.21
CA PRO A 86 2.96 -1.42 -0.10
C PRO A 86 3.99 -1.17 1.00
N ILE A 87 3.85 -0.02 1.66
CA ILE A 87 4.65 0.32 2.84
C ILE A 87 3.71 0.25 4.04
N LEU A 88 4.08 -0.57 5.03
CA LEU A 88 3.28 -0.89 6.21
C LEU A 88 3.95 -0.30 7.45
N ALA A 89 3.14 0.25 8.37
CA ALA A 89 3.54 0.66 9.70
C ALA A 89 2.67 -0.04 10.76
N GLN A 90 3.31 -0.53 11.83
CA GLN A 90 2.63 -1.19 12.95
C GLN A 90 2.54 -0.22 14.13
N VAL A 91 1.49 0.60 14.14
CA VAL A 91 1.34 1.70 15.11
C VAL A 91 0.68 1.20 16.40
N ASP A 92 1.43 1.27 17.49
CA ASP A 92 0.94 1.00 18.83
C ASP A 92 -0.05 2.10 19.28
N GLN A 93 -1.28 1.70 19.58
CA GLN A 93 -2.34 2.58 20.09
C GLN A 93 -2.44 2.57 21.62
N GLY A 94 -1.61 1.78 22.32
CA GLY A 94 -1.81 1.43 23.72
C GLY A 94 -2.84 0.31 23.88
N ASP A 95 -3.10 -0.08 25.13
CA ASP A 95 -4.12 -1.08 25.50
C ASP A 95 -4.00 -2.41 24.72
N GLU A 96 -2.76 -2.84 24.44
CA GLU A 96 -2.43 -4.05 23.66
C GLU A 96 -2.95 -4.03 22.21
N LEU A 97 -3.33 -2.87 21.69
CA LEU A 97 -3.80 -2.67 20.32
C LEU A 97 -2.67 -2.13 19.42
N THR A 98 -2.35 -2.88 18.37
CA THR A 98 -1.48 -2.43 17.28
C THR A 98 -2.29 -2.33 16.00
N LEU A 99 -2.24 -1.17 15.33
CA LEU A 99 -2.86 -0.98 14.03
C LEU A 99 -1.83 -1.17 12.91
N ASN A 100 -2.15 -2.07 11.99
CA ASN A 100 -1.40 -2.24 10.76
C ASN A 100 -1.96 -1.28 9.71
N MET A 101 -1.26 -0.16 9.50
CA MET A 101 -1.63 0.87 8.53
C MET A 101 -0.66 0.87 7.37
N MET A 102 -1.12 1.20 6.17
CA MET A 102 -0.28 1.16 4.98
C MET A 102 -0.54 2.29 3.99
N THR A 103 0.32 2.36 2.98
CA THR A 103 0.19 3.23 1.81
C THR A 103 0.65 2.46 0.58
N PRO A 104 0.07 2.69 -0.61
CA PRO A 104 0.43 1.89 -1.79
C PRO A 104 1.84 2.26 -2.26
N GLY A 105 2.55 1.31 -2.85
CA GLY A 105 3.80 1.60 -3.55
C GLY A 105 3.54 2.42 -4.82
N ARG A 106 4.14 3.61 -4.91
CA ARG A 106 3.86 4.59 -6.00
C ARG A 106 5.04 4.89 -6.90
N GLY A 107 6.18 4.23 -6.69
CA GLY A 107 7.43 4.56 -7.37
C GLY A 107 8.10 5.84 -6.84
N LEU A 108 7.67 6.34 -5.68
CA LEU A 108 8.13 7.60 -5.11
C LEU A 108 9.21 7.38 -4.06
N SER A 109 10.26 8.20 -4.10
CA SER A 109 11.33 8.14 -3.10
C SER A 109 11.00 8.88 -1.80
N LYS A 110 9.97 9.73 -1.80
CA LYS A 110 9.49 10.55 -0.67
C LYS A 110 7.98 10.79 -0.81
N GLY A 111 7.32 11.21 0.28
CA GLY A 111 5.88 11.52 0.29
C GLY A 111 4.99 10.28 0.28
N ASN A 112 5.50 9.17 0.81
CA ASN A 112 4.71 7.96 1.04
C ASN A 112 4.10 8.03 2.45
N ASP A 113 3.10 8.88 2.61
CA ASP A 113 2.46 9.08 3.92
C ASP A 113 1.57 7.88 4.26
N ILE A 114 1.56 7.50 5.54
CA ILE A 114 0.79 6.35 6.06
C ILE A 114 -0.24 6.86 7.06
N ASN A 115 -1.52 6.68 6.75
CA ASN A 115 -2.66 6.89 7.64
C ASN A 115 -3.82 5.93 7.30
N GLY A 116 -4.96 6.05 7.96
CA GLY A 116 -6.16 5.27 7.65
C GLY A 116 -6.64 5.44 6.20
N VAL A 117 -6.66 6.66 5.67
CA VAL A 117 -7.06 6.94 4.28
C VAL A 117 -6.17 6.20 3.27
N THR A 118 -4.85 6.29 3.41
CA THR A 118 -3.92 5.59 2.52
C THR A 118 -3.99 4.08 2.71
N THR A 119 -4.37 3.61 3.90
CA THR A 119 -4.58 2.18 4.18
C THR A 119 -5.75 1.65 3.36
N LEU A 120 -6.87 2.38 3.34
CA LEU A 120 -8.01 2.03 2.51
C LEU A 120 -7.66 2.06 1.01
N ILE A 121 -6.94 3.09 0.55
CA ILE A 121 -6.49 3.16 -0.85
C ILE A 121 -5.63 1.95 -1.20
N ALA A 122 -4.67 1.61 -0.35
CA ALA A 122 -3.80 0.49 -0.64
C ALA A 122 -4.58 -0.85 -0.59
N ALA A 123 -5.59 -1.01 0.28
CA ALA A 123 -6.36 -2.26 0.36
C ALA A 123 -7.12 -2.49 -0.95
N LEU A 124 -7.71 -1.41 -1.48
CA LEU A 124 -8.32 -1.39 -2.80
C LEU A 124 -7.31 -1.68 -3.93
N VAL A 125 -6.07 -1.21 -3.81
CA VAL A 125 -5.02 -1.48 -4.80
C VAL A 125 -4.60 -2.95 -4.80
N ILE A 126 -4.43 -3.55 -3.62
CA ILE A 126 -4.11 -4.97 -3.49
C ILE A 126 -5.27 -5.84 -4.01
N ASP A 127 -6.52 -5.39 -3.85
CA ASP A 127 -7.72 -6.00 -4.45
C ASP A 127 -7.78 -5.83 -6.00
N GLY A 128 -6.79 -5.17 -6.60
CA GLY A 128 -6.62 -5.10 -8.05
C GLY A 128 -7.05 -3.78 -8.69
N LYS A 129 -7.44 -2.77 -7.91
CA LYS A 129 -7.62 -1.42 -8.44
C LYS A 129 -6.27 -0.74 -8.69
N THR A 130 -6.25 0.19 -9.63
CA THR A 130 -5.17 1.18 -9.69
C THR A 130 -5.34 2.23 -8.60
N VAL A 131 -4.28 2.95 -8.23
CA VAL A 131 -4.36 4.08 -7.28
C VAL A 131 -5.43 5.08 -7.73
N SER A 132 -5.49 5.42 -9.03
CA SER A 132 -6.50 6.35 -9.56
C SER A 132 -7.93 5.83 -9.40
N GLN A 133 -8.16 4.52 -9.56
CA GLN A 133 -9.48 3.92 -9.36
C GLN A 133 -9.87 3.89 -7.88
N ALA A 134 -8.91 3.59 -6.99
CA ALA A 134 -9.13 3.65 -5.55
C ALA A 134 -9.45 5.09 -5.09
N GLU A 135 -8.71 6.08 -5.59
CA GLU A 135 -9.02 7.50 -5.32
C GLU A 135 -10.41 7.89 -5.80
N GLN A 136 -10.85 7.35 -6.94
CA GLN A 136 -12.18 7.65 -7.45
C GLN A 136 -13.28 7.14 -6.52
N VAL A 137 -13.11 5.96 -5.91
CA VAL A 137 -14.07 5.44 -4.91
C VAL A 137 -14.22 6.43 -3.75
N LEU A 138 -13.12 6.92 -3.19
CA LEU A 138 -13.17 7.89 -2.09
C LEU A 138 -13.74 9.25 -2.54
N LYS A 139 -13.44 9.70 -3.76
CA LYS A 139 -14.04 10.93 -4.31
C LYS A 139 -15.55 10.81 -4.49
N ASP A 140 -16.03 9.65 -4.94
CA ASP A 140 -17.47 9.39 -5.07
C ASP A 140 -18.12 9.40 -3.68
N TRP A 141 -17.50 8.79 -2.68
CA TRP A 141 -17.95 8.84 -1.28
C TRP A 141 -18.04 10.26 -0.70
N LEU A 142 -17.04 11.10 -0.97
CA LEU A 142 -17.04 12.51 -0.59
C LEU A 142 -18.16 13.27 -1.30
N ALA A 143 -18.35 13.04 -2.60
CA ALA A 143 -19.40 13.69 -3.38
C ALA A 143 -20.81 13.35 -2.86
N HIS A 144 -21.08 12.09 -2.50
CA HIS A 144 -22.34 11.69 -1.87
C HIS A 144 -22.54 12.38 -0.50
N ALA A 145 -21.45 12.60 0.25
CA ALA A 145 -21.45 13.37 1.49
C ALA A 145 -21.49 14.90 1.29
N ASN A 146 -21.59 15.38 0.04
CA ASN A 146 -21.52 16.80 -0.33
C ASN A 146 -20.21 17.50 0.13
N VAL A 147 -19.12 16.74 0.19
CA VAL A 147 -17.75 17.21 0.50
C VAL A 147 -16.96 17.34 -0.80
N LYS A 148 -16.19 18.44 -0.95
CA LYS A 148 -15.37 18.72 -2.13
C LYS A 148 -13.90 18.73 -1.78
N LEU A 149 -13.14 17.78 -2.33
CA LEU A 149 -11.69 17.73 -2.18
C LEU A 149 -11.00 18.61 -3.24
N PRO A 150 -10.10 19.55 -2.87
CA PRO A 150 -9.43 20.43 -3.83
C PRO A 150 -8.29 19.78 -4.65
N GLY A 151 -8.12 18.46 -4.58
CA GLY A 151 -7.03 17.73 -5.25
C GLY A 151 -7.28 16.23 -5.37
N THR A 152 -6.21 15.44 -5.29
CA THR A 152 -6.30 13.98 -5.17
C THR A 152 -6.08 13.53 -3.74
N VAL A 153 -6.61 12.36 -3.38
CA VAL A 153 -6.46 11.81 -2.03
C VAL A 153 -4.96 11.62 -1.72
N MET A 154 -4.19 11.08 -2.66
CA MET A 154 -2.77 10.80 -2.48
C MET A 154 -1.85 12.03 -2.63
N SER A 155 -2.39 13.21 -2.94
CA SER A 155 -1.62 14.48 -2.91
C SER A 155 -1.65 15.17 -1.54
N ASP A 156 -2.71 14.94 -0.77
CA ASP A 156 -2.86 15.43 0.60
C ASP A 156 -3.78 14.46 1.37
N PRO A 157 -3.24 13.30 1.82
CA PRO A 157 -4.06 12.29 2.49
C PRO A 157 -4.51 12.73 3.89
N ASN A 158 -4.04 13.88 4.37
CA ASN A 158 -4.39 14.47 5.67
C ASN A 158 -5.35 15.66 5.53
N ALA A 159 -5.90 15.90 4.33
CA ALA A 159 -6.88 16.96 4.10
C ALA A 159 -8.08 16.81 5.05
N SER A 160 -8.58 17.93 5.59
CA SER A 160 -9.70 17.94 6.55
C SER A 160 -10.97 17.26 6.02
N GLU A 161 -11.17 17.32 4.70
CA GLU A 161 -12.26 16.69 3.97
C GLU A 161 -12.24 15.16 4.09
N LEU A 162 -11.08 14.57 4.41
CA LEU A 162 -10.89 13.12 4.55
C LEU A 162 -11.02 12.65 6.01
N GLU A 163 -11.28 13.54 6.97
CA GLU A 163 -11.25 13.25 8.41
C GLU A 163 -12.19 12.09 8.79
N TYR A 164 -13.41 12.03 8.25
CA TYR A 164 -14.32 10.91 8.55
C TYR A 164 -13.85 9.60 7.92
N ILE A 165 -13.29 9.63 6.72
CA ILE A 165 -12.72 8.43 6.10
C ILE A 165 -11.56 7.91 6.96
N GLU A 166 -10.68 8.82 7.41
CA GLU A 166 -9.56 8.50 8.30
C GLU A 166 -10.05 7.83 9.59
N GLN A 167 -10.93 8.50 10.35
CA GLN A 167 -11.38 8.02 11.65
C GLN A 167 -12.16 6.72 11.54
N ASN A 168 -13.05 6.61 10.55
CA ASN A 168 -13.82 5.38 10.33
C ASN A 168 -12.91 4.23 9.93
N THR A 169 -11.92 4.47 9.07
CA THR A 169 -10.95 3.43 8.67
C THR A 169 -10.15 2.96 9.88
N VAL A 170 -9.64 3.88 10.71
CA VAL A 170 -8.93 3.53 11.95
C VAL A 170 -9.81 2.70 12.89
N GLY A 171 -11.08 3.07 13.04
CA GLY A 171 -12.06 2.30 13.81
C GLY A 171 -12.21 0.87 13.30
N LEU A 172 -12.37 0.69 12.00
CA LEU A 172 -12.51 -0.62 11.36
C LEU A 172 -11.24 -1.47 11.52
N LEU A 173 -10.06 -0.88 11.28
CA LEU A 173 -8.78 -1.56 11.46
C LEU A 173 -8.60 -2.08 12.88
N SER A 174 -9.12 -1.38 13.89
CA SER A 174 -9.04 -1.83 15.30
C SER A 174 -9.85 -3.10 15.61
N LYS A 175 -10.77 -3.49 14.73
CA LYS A 175 -11.63 -4.67 14.87
C LYS A 175 -11.25 -5.81 13.94
N MET A 176 -10.46 -5.53 12.90
CA MET A 176 -10.02 -6.53 11.94
C MET A 176 -8.75 -7.24 12.39
N LYS A 177 -8.63 -8.52 12.02
CA LYS A 177 -7.35 -9.23 12.12
C LYS A 177 -6.44 -8.86 10.95
N PRO A 178 -5.12 -8.73 11.15
CA PRO A 178 -4.18 -8.37 10.08
C PRO A 178 -4.36 -9.15 8.78
N GLU A 179 -4.51 -10.47 8.87
CA GLU A 179 -4.67 -11.37 7.72
C GLU A 179 -5.98 -11.16 6.92
N HIS A 180 -6.90 -10.35 7.44
CA HIS A 180 -8.19 -10.06 6.81
C HIS A 180 -8.33 -8.61 6.38
N ILE A 181 -7.41 -7.71 6.75
CA ILE A 181 -7.55 -6.27 6.48
C ILE A 181 -7.73 -6.00 4.99
N THR A 182 -6.90 -6.58 4.13
CA THR A 182 -6.95 -6.33 2.68
C THR A 182 -8.32 -6.68 2.08
N LEU A 183 -8.74 -7.93 2.20
CA LEU A 183 -9.99 -8.40 1.61
C LEU A 183 -11.21 -7.79 2.32
N GLY A 184 -11.15 -7.65 3.64
CA GLY A 184 -12.20 -7.07 4.46
C GLY A 184 -12.47 -5.62 4.09
N MET A 185 -11.44 -4.77 4.09
CA MET A 185 -11.57 -3.35 3.73
C MET A 185 -12.02 -3.15 2.28
N ALA A 186 -11.49 -3.94 1.34
CA ALA A 186 -11.91 -3.85 -0.06
C ALA A 186 -13.37 -4.28 -0.25
N THR A 187 -13.78 -5.41 0.34
CA THR A 187 -15.16 -5.91 0.26
C THR A 187 -16.14 -4.94 0.92
N MET A 188 -15.77 -4.38 2.08
CA MET A 188 -16.54 -3.36 2.75
C MET A 188 -16.69 -2.12 1.87
N ALA A 189 -15.60 -1.61 1.29
CA ALA A 189 -15.66 -0.44 0.42
C ALA A 189 -16.59 -0.65 -0.80
N GLN A 190 -16.55 -1.83 -1.40
CA GLN A 190 -17.45 -2.21 -2.48
C GLN A 190 -18.91 -2.29 -2.00
N THR A 191 -19.15 -2.89 -0.84
CA THR A 191 -20.49 -3.06 -0.24
C THR A 191 -21.12 -1.71 0.12
N LEU A 192 -20.35 -0.80 0.72
CA LEU A 192 -20.81 0.56 1.02
C LEU A 192 -21.18 1.30 -0.26
N SER A 193 -20.31 1.26 -1.27
CA SER A 193 -20.56 1.91 -2.56
C SER A 193 -21.80 1.37 -3.26
N TYR A 194 -22.05 0.05 -3.20
CA TYR A 194 -23.24 -0.57 -3.77
C TYR A 194 -24.55 -0.13 -3.07
N ASN A 195 -24.48 0.08 -1.75
CA ASN A 195 -25.64 0.47 -0.93
C ASN A 195 -25.80 2.00 -0.80
N ASP A 196 -25.10 2.78 -1.64
CA ASP A 196 -25.09 4.25 -1.57
C ASP A 196 -24.70 4.77 -0.17
N LYS A 197 -23.82 4.04 0.50
CA LYS A 197 -23.21 4.40 1.79
C LYS A 197 -21.74 4.77 1.59
N SER A 198 -21.18 5.48 2.56
CA SER A 198 -19.86 6.07 2.47
C SER A 198 -19.24 6.24 3.85
N LEU A 199 -17.93 5.99 3.97
CA LEU A 199 -17.17 6.34 5.18
C LEU A 199 -16.94 7.85 5.34
N ALA A 200 -17.31 8.66 4.35
CA ALA A 200 -17.16 10.11 4.38
C ALA A 200 -18.42 10.84 4.89
N ALA A 201 -19.54 10.14 5.07
CA ALA A 201 -20.82 10.78 5.37
C ALA A 201 -20.92 11.27 6.82
N TYR A 202 -20.46 10.47 7.77
CA TYR A 202 -20.47 10.76 9.21
C TYR A 202 -19.47 9.86 9.94
N LEU A 203 -19.18 10.19 11.20
CA LEU A 203 -18.38 9.34 12.09
C LEU A 203 -19.22 8.15 12.57
N LEU A 204 -18.78 6.94 12.25
CA LEU A 204 -19.45 5.70 12.64
C LEU A 204 -19.43 5.50 14.15
N SER A 205 -20.52 4.96 14.69
CA SER A 205 -20.56 4.45 16.06
C SER A 205 -19.80 3.14 16.21
N ASP A 206 -19.43 2.76 17.45
CA ASP A 206 -18.77 1.48 17.73
C ASP A 206 -19.56 0.26 17.24
N VAL A 207 -20.90 0.36 17.24
CA VAL A 207 -21.79 -0.70 16.74
C VAL A 207 -21.65 -0.82 15.22
N GLU A 208 -21.71 0.29 14.49
CA GLU A 208 -21.55 0.29 13.03
C GLU A 208 -20.17 -0.16 12.60
N VAL A 209 -19.12 0.25 13.34
CA VAL A 209 -17.75 -0.24 13.13
C VAL A 209 -17.69 -1.76 13.31
N SER A 210 -18.33 -2.29 14.34
CA SER A 210 -18.34 -3.74 14.61
C SER A 210 -19.18 -4.55 13.61
N GLU A 211 -20.20 -3.94 12.99
CA GLU A 211 -21.00 -4.58 11.94
C GLU A 211 -20.30 -4.62 10.57
N LEU A 212 -19.37 -3.68 10.33
CA LEU A 212 -18.64 -3.55 9.07
C LEU A 212 -17.28 -4.26 9.06
N ALA A 213 -16.69 -4.54 10.22
CA ALA A 213 -15.39 -5.20 10.38
C ALA A 213 -15.50 -6.72 10.48
#